data_AF-A0A938B4J9-F1
#
_entry.id   AF-A0A938B4J9-F1
#
_cell.length_a   1.000
_cell.length_b   1.000
_cell.length_c   1.000
_cell.angle_alpha   90.00
_cell.angle_beta   90.00
_cell.angle_gamma   90.00
#
_symmetry.space_group_name_H-M   'P 1'
#
loop_
_entity.id
_entity.type
_entity.pdbx_description
1 polymer ?
#
loop_
_entity_poly.entity_id
_entity_poly.type
_entity_poly.pdbx_seq_one_letter_code
_entity_poly.pdbx_strand_id
1 'polypeptide(L)'
;MTAHLAPGLNLEGVWTPDVRFNQIGKPGSEFQFQPPRYRFQHPVQRIPGDQEATRSLARSEGGFRLSWLVQGWDMSLLYYNAADKTPVLRQRLVPQPGGPSLILLQPHHPRLHTVGATLSKSIEPVVLRSEAAFTIGKRYDTVNPQDLDGVVRR
;
A
#
# COMPACT_ATOMS: atom_id res chain seq x y z
N MET A 1 17.07 8.51 -10.81
CA MET A 1 17.48 9.64 -11.68
C MET A 1 17.59 10.89 -10.82
N THR A 2 18.48 11.80 -11.16
CA THR A 2 18.67 13.08 -10.45
C THR A 2 18.83 14.20 -11.47
N ALA A 3 18.18 15.33 -11.24
CA ALA A 3 18.23 16.52 -12.06
C ALA A 3 18.48 17.75 -11.17
N HIS A 4 19.41 18.60 -11.59
CA HIS A 4 19.70 19.87 -10.95
C HIS A 4 18.94 20.97 -11.70
N LEU A 5 17.96 21.60 -11.05
CA LEU A 5 17.06 22.55 -11.71
C LEU A 5 17.56 23.99 -11.60
N ALA A 6 18.21 24.32 -10.48
CA ALA A 6 18.83 25.61 -10.20
C ALA A 6 19.87 25.42 -9.07
N PRO A 7 20.71 26.43 -8.76
CA PRO A 7 21.60 26.37 -7.61
C PRO A 7 20.82 26.06 -6.32
N GLY A 8 21.18 24.96 -5.67
CA GLY A 8 20.51 24.47 -4.46
C GLY A 8 19.18 23.76 -4.68
N LEU A 9 18.62 23.70 -5.89
CA LEU A 9 17.34 23.04 -6.20
C LEU A 9 17.56 21.75 -7.01
N ASN A 10 17.19 20.62 -6.42
CA ASN A 10 17.40 19.27 -6.95
C ASN A 10 16.10 18.48 -7.03
N LEU A 11 15.92 17.72 -8.10
CA LEU A 11 14.84 16.76 -8.28
C LEU A 11 15.41 15.36 -8.44
N GLU A 12 15.01 14.45 -7.56
CA GLU A 12 15.38 13.04 -7.61
C GLU A 12 14.14 12.19 -7.87
N GLY A 13 14.28 11.12 -8.65
CA GLY A 13 13.19 10.22 -9.00
C GLY A 13 13.61 8.76 -8.95
N VAL A 14 12.74 7.89 -8.45
CA VAL A 14 12.92 6.45 -8.40
C VAL A 14 11.71 5.76 -9.02
N TRP A 15 11.97 4.68 -9.76
CA TRP A 15 10.93 3.86 -10.37
C TRP A 15 11.32 2.38 -10.27
N THR A 16 10.37 1.57 -9.81
CA THR A 16 10.50 0.13 -9.57
C THR A 16 9.45 -0.59 -10.42
N PRO A 17 9.83 -1.17 -11.57
CA PRO A 17 8.88 -1.78 -12.50
C PRO A 17 8.38 -3.16 -12.06
N ASP A 18 9.18 -3.90 -11.31
CA ASP A 18 8.87 -5.26 -10.86
C ASP A 18 8.66 -5.26 -9.34
N VAL A 19 7.41 -5.47 -8.94
CA VAL A 19 6.97 -5.30 -7.57
C VAL A 19 6.42 -6.63 -7.10
N ARG A 20 7.07 -7.20 -6.11
CA ARG A 20 6.61 -8.44 -5.45
C ARG A 20 5.68 -8.10 -4.29
N PHE A 21 4.73 -9.00 -4.08
CA PHE A 21 3.73 -8.91 -3.03
C PHE A 21 3.94 -10.04 -2.02
N ASN A 22 3.48 -9.82 -0.79
CA ASN A 22 3.45 -10.89 0.19
C ASN A 22 2.42 -11.93 -0.22
N GLN A 23 2.84 -13.19 -0.26
CA GLN A 23 1.94 -14.30 -0.51
C GLN A 23 1.21 -14.66 0.78
N ILE A 24 -0.10 -14.86 0.68
CA ILE A 24 -0.89 -15.33 1.82
C ILE A 24 -0.71 -16.84 1.97
N GLY A 25 -0.58 -17.32 3.20
CA GLY A 25 -0.50 -18.74 3.49
C GLY A 25 -1.73 -19.50 3.01
N LYS A 26 -1.48 -20.54 2.22
CA LYS A 26 -2.53 -21.35 1.59
C LYS A 26 -3.20 -22.26 2.64
N PRO A 27 -4.50 -22.59 2.49
CA PRO A 27 -5.14 -23.61 3.31
C PRO A 27 -4.35 -24.91 3.30
N GLY A 28 -4.01 -25.46 4.47
CA GLY A 28 -3.20 -26.67 4.63
C GLY A 28 -1.68 -26.47 4.68
N SER A 29 -1.16 -25.23 4.61
CA SER A 29 0.26 -24.95 4.84
C SER A 29 0.59 -24.66 6.31
N GLU A 30 1.86 -24.72 6.69
CA GLU A 30 2.33 -24.35 8.04
C GLU A 30 2.07 -22.87 8.39
N PHE A 31 1.93 -22.02 7.36
CA PHE A 31 1.58 -20.60 7.47
C PHE A 31 0.10 -20.34 7.18
N GLN A 32 -0.77 -21.34 7.29
CA GLN A 32 -2.17 -21.23 6.92
C GLN A 32 -2.81 -19.99 7.54
N PHE A 33 -3.35 -19.13 6.67
CA PHE A 33 -4.09 -17.97 7.12
C PHE A 33 -5.36 -18.40 7.86
N GLN A 34 -5.57 -17.87 9.07
CA GLN A 34 -6.79 -18.10 9.82
C GLN A 34 -7.86 -17.11 9.33
N PRO A 35 -8.91 -17.58 8.65
CA PRO A 35 -9.90 -16.68 8.10
C PRO A 35 -10.71 -15.99 9.20
N PRO A 36 -11.19 -14.75 8.96
CA PRO A 36 -12.07 -14.06 9.90
C PRO A 36 -13.38 -14.85 10.11
N ARG A 37 -13.99 -14.70 11.28
CA ARG A 37 -15.26 -15.36 11.61
C ARG A 37 -16.40 -14.69 10.82
N TYR A 38 -16.97 -15.38 9.82
CA TYR A 38 -18.07 -14.87 8.99
C TYR A 38 -19.44 -15.06 9.66
N ARG A 39 -20.44 -14.27 9.23
CA ARG A 39 -21.85 -14.37 9.67
C ARG A 39 -22.57 -15.63 9.17
N PHE A 40 -22.12 -16.23 8.06
CA PHE A 40 -22.83 -17.36 7.44
C PHE A 40 -22.52 -18.69 8.15
N GLN A 41 -23.54 -19.55 8.27
CA GLN A 41 -23.34 -20.94 8.68
C GLN A 41 -22.83 -21.73 7.46
N HIS A 42 -21.63 -22.33 7.57
CA HIS A 42 -20.98 -23.16 6.54
C HIS A 42 -20.57 -22.48 5.21
N PRO A 43 -19.97 -21.27 5.19
CA PRO A 43 -19.37 -20.75 3.98
C PRO A 43 -18.15 -21.60 3.61
N VAL A 44 -18.17 -22.19 2.42
CA VAL A 44 -16.94 -22.70 1.80
C VAL A 44 -16.10 -21.48 1.43
N GLN A 45 -14.84 -21.48 1.85
CA GLN A 45 -13.92 -20.38 1.59
C GLN A 45 -12.86 -20.82 0.61
N ARG A 46 -12.58 -19.97 -0.38
CA ARG A 46 -11.51 -20.21 -1.33
C ARG A 46 -10.66 -18.96 -1.45
N ILE A 47 -9.35 -19.15 -1.25
CA ILE A 47 -8.31 -18.18 -1.56
C ILE A 47 -7.68 -18.66 -2.87
N PRO A 48 -7.96 -18.00 -4.01
CA PRO A 48 -7.21 -18.26 -5.24
C PRO A 48 -5.72 -18.02 -5.01
N GLY A 49 -4.86 -18.78 -5.69
CA GLY A 49 -3.43 -18.49 -5.67
C GLY A 49 -3.17 -17.07 -6.18
N ASP A 50 -2.20 -16.38 -5.57
CA ASP A 50 -1.75 -15.08 -6.04
C ASP A 50 -1.33 -15.20 -7.51
N GLN A 51 -2.00 -14.44 -8.38
CA GLN A 51 -1.64 -14.45 -9.81
C GLN A 51 -0.21 -13.94 -9.95
N GLU A 52 0.66 -14.73 -10.57
CA GLU A 52 2.02 -14.32 -10.91
C GLU A 52 1.99 -12.97 -11.63
N ALA A 53 2.79 -12.04 -11.15
CA ALA A 53 2.71 -10.65 -11.56
C ALA A 53 3.23 -10.48 -12.99
N THR A 54 2.32 -10.37 -13.96
CA THR A 54 2.66 -9.82 -15.27
C THR A 54 3.16 -8.38 -15.09
N ARG A 55 4.36 -8.07 -15.61
CA ARG A 55 4.94 -6.72 -15.56
C ARG A 55 3.98 -5.72 -16.20
N SER A 56 3.57 -4.69 -15.46
CA SER A 56 2.68 -3.65 -15.95
C SER A 56 3.01 -2.31 -15.31
N LEU A 57 2.95 -1.23 -16.09
CA LEU A 57 3.11 0.15 -15.59
C LEU A 57 2.11 0.44 -14.46
N ALA A 58 0.89 -0.11 -14.57
CA ALA A 58 -0.16 0.02 -13.55
C ALA A 58 0.18 -0.71 -12.24
N ARG A 59 1.21 -1.56 -12.20
CA ARG A 59 1.72 -2.26 -11.01
C ARG A 59 3.08 -1.75 -10.53
N SER A 60 3.74 -0.86 -11.27
CA SER A 60 5.01 -0.28 -10.87
C SER A 60 4.88 0.63 -9.65
N GLU A 61 5.96 0.76 -8.88
CA GLU A 61 6.08 1.68 -7.74
C GLU A 61 7.10 2.76 -8.09
N GLY A 62 7.02 3.90 -7.43
CA GLY A 62 7.93 4.99 -7.72
C GLY A 62 7.54 6.28 -7.06
N GLY A 63 8.45 7.23 -7.12
CA GLY A 63 8.27 8.52 -6.49
C GLY A 63 9.37 9.49 -6.85
N PHE A 64 9.26 10.68 -6.29
CA PHE A 64 10.23 11.73 -6.47
C PHE A 64 10.45 12.50 -5.17
N ARG A 65 11.61 13.14 -5.09
CA ARG A 65 11.99 14.06 -4.05
C ARG A 65 12.45 15.36 -4.68
N LEU A 66 11.89 16.48 -4.22
CA LEU A 66 12.36 17.81 -4.54
C LEU A 66 13.09 18.37 -3.32
N SER A 67 14.35 18.76 -3.46
CA SER A 67 15.17 19.31 -2.38
C SER A 67 15.60 20.73 -2.73
N TRP A 68 15.52 21.65 -1.78
CA TRP A 68 15.91 23.04 -1.97
C TRP A 68 16.74 23.55 -0.80
N LEU A 69 18.00 23.90 -1.07
CA LEU A 69 18.89 24.59 -0.16
C LEU A 69 18.95 26.09 -0.53
N VAL A 70 18.39 26.94 0.31
CA VAL A 70 18.36 28.40 0.09
C VAL A 70 18.64 29.16 1.38
N GLN A 71 19.66 30.02 1.38
CA GLN A 71 20.00 30.88 2.54
C GLN A 71 20.13 30.10 3.86
N GLY A 72 20.71 28.89 3.82
CA GLY A 72 20.89 28.01 4.97
C GLY A 72 19.64 27.24 5.42
N TRP A 73 18.51 27.39 4.72
CA TRP A 73 17.35 26.52 4.86
C TRP A 73 17.49 25.32 3.94
N ASP A 74 17.47 24.11 4.49
CA ASP A 74 17.40 22.86 3.74
C ASP A 74 15.96 22.31 3.83
N MET A 75 15.27 22.31 2.70
CA MET A 75 13.88 21.86 2.59
C MET A 75 13.79 20.68 1.63
N SER A 76 12.88 19.76 1.87
CA SER A 76 12.53 18.76 0.87
C SER A 76 11.07 18.37 0.89
N LEU A 77 10.53 18.05 -0.28
CA LEU A 77 9.21 17.46 -0.49
C LEU A 77 9.40 16.08 -1.11
N LEU A 78 8.69 15.08 -0.59
CA LEU A 78 8.76 13.70 -1.04
C LEU A 78 7.37 13.24 -1.44
N TYR A 79 7.29 12.51 -2.55
CA TYR A 79 6.09 11.79 -2.95
C TYR A 79 6.47 10.38 -3.36
N TYR A 80 5.76 9.38 -2.86
CA TYR A 80 5.98 7.98 -3.20
C TYR A 80 4.65 7.25 -3.37
N ASN A 81 4.52 6.53 -4.49
CA ASN A 81 3.40 5.67 -4.79
C ASN A 81 3.86 4.21 -4.73
N ALA A 82 3.29 3.46 -3.79
CA ALA A 82 3.55 2.05 -3.61
C ALA A 82 2.25 1.26 -3.52
N ALA A 83 2.30 -0.04 -3.74
CA ALA A 83 1.24 -0.92 -3.32
C ALA A 83 1.48 -1.34 -1.86
N ASP A 84 0.40 -1.47 -1.08
CA ASP A 84 0.49 -2.01 0.27
C ASP A 84 1.02 -3.44 0.20
N LYS A 85 2.12 -3.71 0.90
CA LYS A 85 2.73 -5.05 0.94
C LYS A 85 1.86 -6.02 1.73
N THR A 86 1.00 -5.51 2.60
CA THR A 86 -0.03 -6.29 3.29
C THR A 86 -1.32 -6.25 2.45
N PRO A 87 -1.80 -7.39 1.92
CA PRO A 87 -3.06 -7.43 1.18
C PRO A 87 -4.25 -7.21 2.11
N VAL A 88 -5.32 -6.62 1.56
CA VAL A 88 -6.66 -6.69 2.13
C VAL A 88 -7.48 -7.78 1.43
N LEU A 89 -8.35 -8.44 2.17
CA LEU A 89 -9.16 -9.55 1.69
C LEU A 89 -10.52 -9.06 1.23
N ARG A 90 -10.68 -8.90 -0.09
CA ARG A 90 -12.01 -8.63 -0.65
C ARG A 90 -12.87 -9.88 -0.65
N GLN A 91 -14.12 -9.70 -0.24
CA GLN A 91 -15.11 -10.77 -0.21
C GLN A 91 -15.99 -10.71 -1.47
N ARG A 92 -16.24 -11.86 -2.09
CA ARG A 92 -17.21 -12.00 -3.18
C ARG A 92 -18.06 -13.24 -2.96
N LEU A 93 -19.38 -13.05 -2.92
CA LEU A 93 -20.32 -14.16 -2.91
C LEU A 93 -20.47 -14.74 -4.30
N VAL A 94 -20.31 -16.05 -4.41
CA VAL A 94 -20.54 -16.82 -5.62
C VAL A 94 -21.64 -17.84 -5.33
N PRO A 95 -22.86 -17.63 -5.87
CA PRO A 95 -23.93 -18.61 -5.76
C PRO A 95 -23.49 -19.94 -6.40
N GLN A 96 -23.73 -21.06 -5.71
CA GLN A 96 -23.46 -22.39 -6.25
C GLN A 96 -24.78 -23.09 -6.60
N PRO A 97 -24.89 -23.74 -7.78
CA PRO A 97 -26.06 -24.54 -8.10
C PRO A 97 -26.19 -25.72 -7.13
N GLY A 98 -27.30 -25.79 -6.38
CA GLY A 98 -27.62 -26.93 -5.52
C GLY A 98 -26.86 -27.03 -4.19
N GLY A 99 -26.18 -25.97 -3.75
CA GLY A 99 -25.39 -25.98 -2.51
C GLY A 99 -25.25 -24.60 -1.84
N PRO A 100 -24.57 -24.52 -0.68
CA PRO A 100 -24.34 -23.26 0.01
C PRO A 100 -23.48 -22.30 -0.83
N SER A 101 -23.75 -21.00 -0.72
CA SER A 101 -22.97 -19.96 -1.40
C SER A 101 -21.48 -20.01 -1.00
N LEU A 102 -20.61 -19.91 -2.00
CA LEU A 102 -19.15 -19.86 -1.83
C LEU A 102 -18.73 -18.41 -1.53
N ILE A 103 -17.91 -18.20 -0.49
CA ILE A 103 -17.26 -16.91 -0.24
C ILE A 103 -15.85 -16.96 -0.81
N LEU A 104 -15.62 -16.19 -1.86
CA LEU A 104 -14.29 -16.02 -2.44
C LEU A 104 -13.58 -14.87 -1.70
N LEU A 105 -12.42 -15.18 -1.13
CA LEU A 105 -11.54 -14.19 -0.51
C LEU A 105 -10.39 -13.92 -1.46
N GLN A 106 -10.40 -12.74 -2.07
CA GLN A 106 -9.38 -12.35 -3.03
C GLN A 106 -8.42 -11.34 -2.40
N PRO A 107 -7.12 -11.69 -2.29
CA PRO A 107 -6.09 -10.75 -1.88
C PRO A 107 -6.05 -9.56 -2.85
N HIS A 108 -6.12 -8.36 -2.29
CA HIS A 108 -6.02 -7.11 -3.05
C HIS A 108 -4.99 -6.20 -2.38
N HIS A 109 -4.01 -5.73 -3.13
CA HIS A 109 -3.01 -4.77 -2.65
C HIS A 109 -3.44 -3.35 -3.03
N PRO A 110 -3.98 -2.55 -2.08
CA PRO A 110 -4.36 -1.17 -2.35
C PRO A 110 -3.13 -0.31 -2.68
N ARG A 111 -3.34 0.76 -3.44
CA ARG A 111 -2.30 1.76 -3.69
C ARG A 111 -2.23 2.76 -2.54
N LEU A 112 -1.00 2.99 -2.08
CA LEU A 112 -0.63 3.93 -1.05
C LEU A 112 0.12 5.09 -1.69
N HIS A 113 -0.31 6.29 -1.35
CA HIS A 113 0.35 7.54 -1.72
C HIS A 113 0.92 8.16 -0.46
N THR A 114 2.25 8.20 -0.35
CA THR A 114 2.94 8.84 0.77
C THR A 114 3.46 10.19 0.32
N VAL A 115 3.05 11.25 1.01
CA VAL A 115 3.58 12.61 0.83
C VAL A 115 4.36 12.95 2.10
N GLY A 116 5.57 13.48 1.95
CA GLY A 116 6.42 13.89 3.06
C GLY A 116 7.07 15.24 2.85
N ALA A 117 7.46 15.89 3.93
CA ALA A 117 8.19 17.14 3.92
C ALA A 117 9.23 17.15 5.04
N THR A 118 10.40 17.72 4.76
CA THR A 118 11.46 17.95 5.74
C THR A 118 11.93 19.39 5.67
N LEU A 119 12.29 19.97 6.81
CA LEU A 119 12.83 21.32 6.92
C LEU A 119 13.93 21.33 7.99
N SER A 120 15.08 21.92 7.67
CA SER A 120 16.23 22.03 8.56
C SER A 120 16.89 23.40 8.44
N LYS A 121 17.36 23.97 9.55
CA LYS A 121 18.17 25.18 9.58
C LYS A 121 19.09 25.21 10.79
N SER A 122 20.35 25.56 10.57
CA SER A 122 21.32 25.85 11.63
C SER A 122 21.23 27.33 12.03
N ILE A 123 21.01 27.58 13.31
CA ILE A 123 20.94 28.92 13.94
C ILE A 123 21.80 28.86 15.19
N GLU A 124 23.09 29.18 15.10
CA GLU A 124 24.04 29.01 16.20
C GLU A 124 23.51 29.60 17.54
N PRO A 125 23.52 28.84 18.65
CA PRO A 125 24.08 27.48 18.87
C PRO A 125 23.09 26.32 18.63
N VAL A 126 21.93 26.56 18.02
CA VAL A 126 20.80 25.64 17.89
C VAL A 126 20.64 25.12 16.45
N VAL A 127 20.08 23.92 16.28
CA VAL A 127 19.63 23.40 14.99
C VAL A 127 18.14 23.11 15.05
N LEU A 128 17.39 23.69 14.13
CA LEU A 128 15.96 23.41 13.94
C LEU A 128 15.81 22.30 12.90
N ARG A 129 15.04 21.26 13.24
CA ARG A 129 14.65 20.21 12.30
C ARG A 129 13.18 19.86 12.47
N SER A 130 12.50 19.64 11.35
CA SER A 130 11.12 19.15 11.34
C SER A 130 10.90 18.21 10.16
N GLU A 131 10.01 17.24 10.37
CA GLU A 131 9.62 16.23 9.39
C GLU A 131 8.15 15.91 9.57
N ALA A 132 7.43 15.75 8.47
CA ALA A 132 6.05 15.31 8.45
C ALA A 132 5.82 14.35 7.28
N ALA A 133 5.00 13.33 7.47
CA ALA A 133 4.62 12.40 6.43
C ALA A 133 3.17 11.95 6.58
N PHE A 134 2.47 11.81 5.46
CA PHE A 134 1.08 11.41 5.38
C PHE A 134 0.93 10.32 4.32
N THR A 135 0.34 9.19 4.69
CA THR A 135 0.04 8.08 3.78
C THR A 135 -1.45 8.01 3.53
N ILE A 136 -1.84 8.03 2.26
CA ILE A 136 -3.22 8.08 1.79
C ILE A 136 -3.51 6.80 1.01
N GLY A 137 -4.75 6.29 1.11
CA GLY A 137 -5.21 5.14 0.32
C GLY A 137 -5.11 3.80 1.04
N LYS A 138 -4.66 3.80 2.30
CA LYS A 138 -4.65 2.60 3.15
C LYS A 138 -6.06 2.07 3.34
N ARG A 139 -6.19 0.75 3.24
CA ARG A 139 -7.45 0.03 3.43
C ARG A 139 -7.25 -1.03 4.50
N TYR A 140 -8.35 -1.37 5.17
CA TYR A 140 -8.34 -2.33 6.26
C TYR A 140 -9.47 -3.34 6.06
N ASP A 141 -9.21 -4.59 6.44
CA ASP A 141 -10.24 -5.62 6.49
C ASP A 141 -11.30 -5.25 7.53
N THR A 142 -12.56 -5.56 7.24
CA THR A 142 -13.66 -5.41 8.19
C THR A 142 -14.31 -6.74 8.52
N VAL A 143 -14.76 -6.84 9.78
CA VAL A 143 -15.59 -7.95 10.27
C VAL A 143 -17.08 -7.59 10.23
N ASN A 144 -17.45 -6.40 9.73
CA ASN A 144 -18.84 -6.00 9.61
C ASN A 144 -19.55 -6.89 8.58
N PRO A 145 -20.55 -7.68 8.99
CA PRO A 145 -21.22 -8.61 8.11
C PRO A 145 -22.23 -7.96 7.14
N GLN A 146 -22.40 -6.63 7.21
CA GLN A 146 -23.19 -5.85 6.23
C GLN A 146 -22.32 -5.21 5.15
N ASP A 147 -20.99 -5.30 5.27
CA ASP A 147 -20.08 -4.81 4.23
C ASP A 147 -19.99 -5.84 3.10
N LEU A 148 -20.34 -5.43 1.89
CA LEU A 148 -20.44 -6.30 0.72
C LEU A 148 -19.07 -6.69 0.15
N ASP A 149 -18.03 -5.86 0.35
CA ASP A 149 -16.69 -6.12 -0.17
C ASP A 149 -15.66 -6.44 0.93
N GLY A 150 -16.02 -6.22 2.20
CA GLY A 150 -15.22 -6.59 3.37
C GLY A 150 -14.01 -5.68 3.62
N VAL A 151 -13.96 -4.49 2.99
CA VAL A 151 -12.81 -3.58 3.07
C VAL A 151 -13.23 -2.13 3.30
N VAL A 152 -12.71 -1.51 4.36
CA VAL A 152 -13.02 -0.11 4.71
C VAL A 152 -11.82 0.83 4.57
N ARG A 153 -12.09 2.12 4.35
CA ARG A 153 -11.12 3.22 4.51
C ARG A 153 -11.26 3.80 5.91
N ARG A 154 -10.15 4.08 6.58
CA ARG A 154 -10.10 4.76 7.89
C ARG A 154 -9.11 5.90 7.83
#